data_AF-A0A087E3A4-F1
#
_entry.id   AF-A0A087E3A4-F1
#
_cell.length_a   1.000
_cell.length_b   1.000
_cell.length_c   1.000
_cell.angle_alpha   90.00
_cell.angle_beta   90.00
_cell.angle_gamma   90.00
#
_symmetry.space_group_name_H-M   'P 1'
#
loop_
_entity.id
_entity.type
_entity.pdbx_description
1 polymer ?
#
loop_
_entity_poly.entity_id
_entity_poly.type
_entity_poly.pdbx_seq_one_letter_code
_entity_poly.pdbx_strand_id
1 'polypeptide(L)'
;MKTNQICMIIPYFGREPEWFNLYLYSCSKQDNVDFYYYTDCLKPIKQYPNTHFVYLSYDKYCKIVSQRLNISFHPAHTYKLADLKPFLAIVHKDIISKYDWWSFGDLDLIFGNIGILMNAENMSRYDVITSHADRIAGHFTAIRTKSHYTDLMLCCENWKSLMQKDETLGVDERYFSEVVNPCYKVISFMYRHFFSYFTHDPVKTWNELQSITGRWHQRVLFKEMYTSPVPKSQDQAWYYYPATSKIVPPSDAYQGIYNNKSDGKMYLHFLFFKKTKYLDTDNYWRPGFYKIPSDYDFTQSKDSVKITSQAIEIKKL
;
A
#
# COMPACT_ATOMS: atom_id res chain seq x y z
N MET A 1 1.13 1.50 -28.35
CA MET A 1 0.30 1.95 -27.21
C MET A 1 1.17 1.88 -25.97
N LYS A 2 1.38 2.98 -25.24
CA LYS A 2 2.09 2.94 -23.96
C LYS A 2 1.05 2.47 -22.94
N THR A 3 0.98 1.17 -22.63
CA THR A 3 -0.23 0.60 -22.00
C THR A 3 -0.28 0.83 -20.50
N ASN A 4 0.83 0.74 -19.75
CA ASN A 4 0.87 1.03 -18.32
C ASN A 4 1.97 2.04 -17.99
N GLN A 5 1.67 2.99 -17.09
CA GLN A 5 2.58 4.10 -16.73
C GLN A 5 3.34 3.87 -15.43
N ILE A 6 2.80 3.01 -14.56
CA ILE A 6 3.31 2.75 -13.22
C ILE A 6 3.74 1.28 -13.16
N CYS A 7 4.92 1.02 -12.59
CA CYS A 7 5.28 -0.33 -12.15
C CYS A 7 5.26 -0.40 -10.62
N MET A 8 4.55 -1.37 -10.05
CA MET A 8 4.54 -1.65 -8.62
C MET A 8 5.39 -2.87 -8.32
N ILE A 9 6.43 -2.71 -7.51
CA ILE A 9 7.32 -3.80 -7.11
C ILE A 9 6.92 -4.35 -5.75
N ILE A 10 6.69 -5.67 -5.67
CA ILE A 10 6.19 -6.35 -4.47
C ILE A 10 7.00 -7.61 -4.20
N PRO A 11 8.05 -7.53 -3.36
CA PRO A 11 8.75 -8.70 -2.87
C PRO A 11 7.96 -9.36 -1.74
N TYR A 12 7.58 -10.62 -1.92
CA TYR A 12 6.80 -11.37 -0.94
C TYR A 12 7.18 -12.84 -0.97
N PHE A 13 7.56 -13.39 0.19
CA PHE A 13 8.06 -14.76 0.32
C PHE A 13 7.36 -15.48 1.46
N GLY A 14 7.18 -16.79 1.31
CA GLY A 14 6.52 -17.67 2.26
C GLY A 14 5.16 -18.14 1.76
N ARG A 15 4.11 -17.96 2.58
CA ARG A 15 2.78 -18.51 2.32
C ARG A 15 1.86 -17.46 1.72
N GLU A 16 1.27 -17.76 0.58
CA GLU A 16 0.23 -16.95 -0.05
C GLU A 16 -0.96 -16.70 0.88
N PRO A 17 -1.46 -15.45 0.99
CA PRO A 17 -2.67 -15.15 1.76
C PRO A 17 -3.92 -15.83 1.18
N GLU A 18 -4.88 -16.20 2.02
CA GLU A 18 -6.14 -16.86 1.58
C GLU A 18 -6.93 -16.03 0.55
N TRP A 19 -6.79 -14.70 0.60
CA TRP A 19 -7.47 -13.77 -0.31
C TRP A 19 -6.67 -13.43 -1.59
N PHE A 20 -5.51 -14.06 -1.84
CA PHE A 20 -4.62 -13.63 -2.92
C PHE A 20 -5.25 -13.67 -4.31
N ASN A 21 -6.09 -14.66 -4.62
CA ASN A 21 -6.83 -14.70 -5.89
C ASN A 21 -7.75 -13.47 -6.07
N LEU A 22 -8.43 -13.05 -5.00
CA LEU A 22 -9.26 -11.85 -4.98
C LEU A 22 -8.42 -10.58 -5.13
N TYR A 23 -7.28 -10.52 -4.44
CA TYR A 23 -6.31 -9.44 -4.58
C TYR A 23 -5.78 -9.32 -6.01
N LEU A 24 -5.29 -10.41 -6.61
CA LEU A 24 -4.79 -10.44 -7.99
C LEU A 24 -5.86 -10.05 -9.01
N TYR A 25 -7.10 -10.50 -8.80
CA TYR A 25 -8.21 -10.03 -9.62
C TYR A 25 -8.39 -8.51 -9.50
N SER A 26 -8.33 -7.95 -8.30
CA SER A 26 -8.44 -6.49 -8.11
C SER A 26 -7.28 -5.72 -8.77
N CYS A 27 -6.07 -6.26 -8.75
CA CYS A 27 -4.90 -5.74 -9.48
C CYS A 27 -5.13 -5.78 -10.99
N SER A 28 -5.76 -6.83 -11.51
CA SER A 28 -6.06 -6.97 -12.95
C SER A 28 -6.97 -5.89 -13.51
N LYS A 29 -7.66 -5.15 -12.64
CA LYS A 29 -8.55 -4.04 -13.00
C LYS A 29 -7.87 -2.67 -12.98
N GLN A 30 -6.59 -2.61 -12.67
CA GLN A 30 -5.82 -1.36 -12.63
C GLN A 30 -5.06 -1.19 -13.94
N ASP A 31 -5.73 -0.65 -14.95
CA ASP A 31 -5.24 -0.53 -16.33
C ASP A 31 -4.07 0.45 -16.53
N ASN A 32 -3.52 1.03 -15.46
CA ASN A 32 -2.38 1.94 -15.50
C ASN A 32 -1.17 1.42 -14.69
N VAL A 33 -1.29 0.24 -14.06
CA VAL A 33 -0.27 -0.35 -13.18
C VAL A 33 0.09 -1.75 -13.65
N ASP A 34 1.39 -1.98 -13.84
CA ASP A 34 1.97 -3.33 -13.90
C ASP A 34 2.47 -3.72 -12.51
N PHE A 35 2.06 -4.90 -12.04
CA PHE A 35 2.46 -5.45 -10.75
C PHE A 35 3.54 -6.51 -10.94
N TYR A 36 4.69 -6.32 -10.28
CA TYR A 36 5.82 -7.24 -10.32
C TYR A 36 6.03 -7.89 -8.96
N TYR A 37 5.70 -9.18 -8.88
CA TYR A 37 5.85 -9.99 -7.69
C TYR A 37 7.18 -10.75 -7.74
N TYR A 38 8.01 -10.58 -6.72
CA TYR A 38 9.21 -11.39 -6.50
C TYR A 38 8.93 -12.37 -5.37
N THR A 39 8.90 -13.67 -5.65
CA THR A 39 8.32 -14.63 -4.71
C THR A 39 8.82 -16.06 -4.86
N ASP A 40 8.71 -16.84 -3.79
CA ASP A 40 8.82 -18.30 -3.75
C ASP A 40 7.47 -19.00 -3.51
N CYS A 41 6.36 -18.25 -3.46
CA CYS A 41 5.01 -18.80 -3.37
C CYS A 41 4.67 -19.66 -4.60
N LEU A 42 3.63 -20.49 -4.44
CA LEU A 42 3.10 -21.26 -5.55
C LEU A 42 2.59 -20.34 -6.67
N LYS A 43 2.61 -20.87 -7.90
CA LYS A 43 2.07 -20.16 -9.05
C LYS A 43 0.56 -19.94 -8.85
N PRO A 44 0.03 -18.72 -9.07
CA PRO A 44 -1.39 -18.48 -8.91
C PRO A 44 -2.19 -19.29 -9.94
N ILE A 45 -3.42 -19.64 -9.57
CA ILE A 45 -4.35 -20.39 -10.43
C ILE A 45 -4.61 -19.62 -11.74
N LYS A 46 -4.72 -18.30 -11.64
CA LYS A 46 -4.94 -17.39 -12.77
C LYS A 46 -3.92 -16.25 -12.73
N GLN A 47 -3.26 -16.02 -13.86
CA GLN A 47 -2.36 -14.90 -14.08
C GLN A 47 -3.02 -13.90 -15.04
N TYR A 48 -2.84 -12.61 -14.78
CA TYR A 48 -3.43 -11.52 -15.56
C TYR A 48 -2.34 -10.80 -16.36
N PRO A 49 -2.69 -10.10 -17.47
CA PRO A 49 -1.68 -9.48 -18.34
C PRO A 49 -0.76 -8.47 -17.64
N ASN A 50 -1.26 -7.74 -16.64
CA ASN A 50 -0.53 -6.75 -15.86
C ASN A 50 0.01 -7.30 -14.53
N THR A 51 -0.05 -8.61 -14.30
CA THR A 51 0.54 -9.26 -13.12
C THR A 51 1.69 -10.18 -13.54
N HIS A 52 2.91 -9.78 -13.17
CA HIS A 52 4.15 -10.42 -13.55
C HIS A 52 4.79 -11.07 -12.33
N PHE A 53 5.23 -12.33 -12.47
CA PHE A 53 5.82 -13.10 -11.39
C PHE A 53 7.27 -13.46 -11.73
N VAL A 54 8.18 -13.15 -10.83
CA VAL A 54 9.58 -13.56 -10.87
C VAL A 54 9.80 -14.54 -9.72
N TYR A 55 9.93 -15.82 -10.06
CA TYR A 55 10.09 -16.90 -9.09
C TYR A 55 11.55 -17.09 -8.70
N LEU A 56 11.85 -16.94 -7.42
CA LEU A 56 13.17 -17.15 -6.84
C LEU A 56 13.05 -17.42 -5.34
N SER A 57 14.02 -18.10 -4.73
CA SER A 57 14.04 -18.27 -3.28
C SER A 57 14.30 -16.95 -2.56
N TYR A 58 13.81 -16.85 -1.32
CA TYR A 58 14.09 -15.71 -0.45
C TYR A 58 15.60 -15.40 -0.36
N ASP A 59 16.44 -16.40 -0.14
CA ASP A 59 17.90 -16.24 -0.08
C ASP A 59 18.51 -15.66 -1.37
N LYS A 60 17.98 -16.03 -2.54
CA LYS A 60 18.44 -15.48 -3.83
C LYS A 60 18.05 -14.02 -3.94
N TYR A 61 16.84 -13.67 -3.52
CA TYR A 61 16.39 -12.28 -3.48
C TYR A 61 17.25 -11.43 -2.54
N CYS A 62 17.54 -11.92 -1.32
CA CYS A 62 18.43 -11.28 -0.37
C CYS A 62 19.85 -11.05 -0.93
N LYS A 63 20.39 -12.00 -1.70
CA LYS A 63 21.68 -11.83 -2.41
C LYS A 63 21.61 -10.73 -3.47
N ILE A 64 20.53 -10.66 -4.25
CA ILE A 64 20.32 -9.58 -5.23
C ILE A 64 20.28 -8.22 -4.54
N VAL A 65 19.53 -8.10 -3.44
CA VAL A 65 19.45 -6.88 -2.63
C VAL A 65 20.83 -6.48 -2.11
N SER A 66 21.55 -7.43 -1.49
CA SER A 66 22.89 -7.22 -0.96
C SER A 66 23.86 -6.70 -2.03
N GLN A 67 23.83 -7.30 -3.22
CA GLN A 67 24.67 -6.89 -4.35
C GLN A 67 24.30 -5.50 -4.88
N ARG A 68 23.00 -5.24 -5.12
CA ARG A 68 22.52 -3.98 -5.72
C ARG A 68 22.68 -2.79 -4.78
N LEU A 69 22.58 -3.00 -3.47
CA LEU A 69 22.74 -1.94 -2.46
C LEU A 69 24.15 -1.89 -1.84
N ASN A 70 25.01 -2.87 -2.14
CA ASN A 70 26.34 -3.02 -1.53
C ASN A 70 26.28 -3.00 0.01
N ILE A 71 25.48 -3.91 0.57
CA ILE A 71 25.26 -4.14 2.01
C ILE A 71 25.19 -5.65 2.31
N SER A 72 25.24 -6.04 3.59
CA SER A 72 24.91 -7.40 4.03
C SER A 72 23.43 -7.50 4.41
N PHE A 73 22.56 -7.92 3.48
CA PHE A 73 21.12 -8.04 3.70
C PHE A 73 20.68 -9.50 3.74
N HIS A 74 20.55 -10.05 4.95
CA HIS A 74 20.18 -11.46 5.17
C HIS A 74 19.24 -11.63 6.38
N PRO A 75 18.14 -10.86 6.47
CA PRO A 75 17.30 -10.89 7.66
C PRO A 75 16.63 -12.26 7.84
N ALA A 76 16.49 -12.70 9.09
CA ALA A 76 15.85 -13.98 9.42
C ALA A 76 14.35 -14.01 9.10
N HIS A 77 13.70 -12.85 9.02
CA HIS A 77 12.26 -12.72 8.82
C HIS A 77 11.92 -11.89 7.57
N THR A 78 10.98 -12.40 6.77
CA THR A 78 10.52 -11.76 5.54
C THR A 78 9.86 -10.40 5.80
N TYR A 79 9.34 -10.15 7.00
CA TYR A 79 8.73 -8.87 7.39
C TYR A 79 9.73 -7.69 7.31
N LYS A 80 11.04 -7.95 7.33
CA LYS A 80 12.05 -6.92 7.09
C LYS A 80 12.00 -6.33 5.68
N LEU A 81 11.40 -7.04 4.71
CA LEU A 81 11.22 -6.54 3.35
C LEU A 81 10.35 -5.28 3.27
N ALA A 82 9.52 -4.99 4.28
CA ALA A 82 8.82 -3.71 4.36
C ALA A 82 9.81 -2.54 4.37
N ASP A 83 10.86 -2.60 5.19
CA ASP A 83 11.91 -1.55 5.26
C ASP A 83 12.68 -1.37 3.95
N LEU A 84 12.63 -2.37 3.05
CA LEU A 84 13.31 -2.32 1.75
C LEU A 84 12.56 -1.45 0.73
N LYS A 85 11.26 -1.14 0.93
CA LYS A 85 10.41 -0.43 -0.04
C LYS A 85 11.05 0.84 -0.63
N PRO A 86 11.68 1.74 0.15
CA PRO A 86 12.33 2.94 -0.39
C PRO A 86 13.51 2.67 -1.32
N PHE A 87 14.10 1.47 -1.26
CA PHE A 87 15.27 1.07 -2.06
C PHE A 87 14.91 0.20 -3.27
N LEU A 88 13.64 -0.15 -3.46
CA LEU A 88 13.22 -1.02 -4.57
C LEU A 88 13.53 -0.40 -5.93
N ALA A 89 13.49 0.93 -6.04
CA ALA A 89 14.02 1.70 -7.17
C ALA A 89 15.40 1.25 -7.64
N ILE A 90 16.32 1.12 -6.69
CA ILE A 90 17.73 0.84 -6.93
C ILE A 90 17.92 -0.66 -7.21
N VAL A 91 17.26 -1.50 -6.40
CA VAL A 91 17.32 -2.96 -6.55
C VAL A 91 16.79 -3.40 -7.91
N HIS A 92 15.70 -2.78 -8.37
CA HIS A 92 14.95 -3.18 -9.58
C HIS A 92 15.01 -2.16 -10.72
N LYS A 93 16.13 -1.42 -10.79
CA LYS A 93 16.35 -0.36 -11.79
C LYS A 93 16.08 -0.80 -13.23
N ASP A 94 16.36 -2.07 -13.55
CA ASP A 94 16.20 -2.64 -14.89
C ASP A 94 14.73 -2.72 -15.34
N ILE A 95 13.80 -2.86 -14.38
CA ILE A 95 12.35 -2.79 -14.63
C ILE A 95 11.89 -1.35 -14.55
N ILE A 96 12.23 -0.67 -13.46
CA ILE A 96 11.69 0.66 -13.12
C ILE A 96 12.02 1.70 -14.19
N SER A 97 13.19 1.63 -14.82
CA SER A 97 13.60 2.55 -15.88
C SER A 97 12.71 2.53 -17.15
N LYS A 98 11.86 1.50 -17.30
CA LYS A 98 10.91 1.37 -18.42
C LYS A 98 9.60 2.11 -18.19
N TYR A 99 9.35 2.57 -16.98
CA TYR A 99 8.10 3.21 -16.55
C TYR A 99 8.30 4.67 -16.20
N ASP A 100 7.24 5.47 -16.36
CA ASP A 100 7.25 6.88 -15.97
C ASP A 100 7.21 7.04 -14.44
N TRP A 101 6.59 6.06 -13.76
CA TRP A 101 6.44 5.98 -12.32
C TRP A 101 6.77 4.58 -11.82
N TRP A 102 7.28 4.52 -10.59
CA TRP A 102 7.40 3.29 -9.82
C TRP A 102 6.64 3.41 -8.51
N SER A 103 6.29 2.26 -7.93
CA SER A 103 5.48 2.16 -6.73
C SER A 103 5.85 0.92 -5.94
N PHE A 104 5.43 0.91 -4.68
CA PHE A 104 5.44 -0.25 -3.80
C PHE A 104 4.10 -0.34 -3.09
N GLY A 105 3.75 -1.55 -2.65
CA GLY A 105 2.50 -1.79 -1.93
C GLY A 105 2.50 -3.14 -1.22
N ASP A 106 1.37 -3.45 -0.62
CA ASP A 106 1.17 -4.66 0.16
C ASP A 106 0.21 -5.65 -0.54
N LEU A 107 0.12 -6.87 0.00
CA LEU A 107 -0.77 -7.93 -0.50
C LEU A 107 -2.10 -8.03 0.26
N ASP A 108 -2.27 -7.29 1.34
CA ASP A 108 -3.44 -7.31 2.23
C ASP A 108 -4.44 -6.22 1.87
N LEU A 109 -4.68 -6.05 0.57
CA LEU A 109 -5.54 -5.03 -0.01
C LEU A 109 -6.57 -5.65 -0.97
N ILE A 110 -7.62 -4.91 -1.26
CA ILE A 110 -8.37 -5.00 -2.51
C ILE A 110 -8.30 -3.63 -3.17
N PHE A 111 -7.85 -3.58 -4.42
CA PHE A 111 -7.87 -2.32 -5.17
C PHE A 111 -9.26 -2.01 -5.72
N GLY A 112 -9.68 -0.77 -5.50
CA GLY A 112 -10.84 -0.16 -6.14
C GLY A 112 -10.41 0.64 -7.36
N ASN A 113 -10.44 1.97 -7.26
CA ASN A 113 -9.98 2.87 -8.32
C ASN A 113 -8.75 3.69 -7.89
N ILE A 114 -7.56 3.25 -8.28
CA ILE A 114 -6.28 3.97 -8.05
C ILE A 114 -6.26 5.32 -8.77
N GLY A 115 -6.98 5.46 -9.89
CA GLY A 115 -7.07 6.70 -10.67
C GLY A 115 -7.65 7.89 -9.91
N ILE A 116 -8.31 7.67 -8.76
CA ILE A 116 -8.71 8.76 -7.85
C ILE A 116 -7.48 9.54 -7.38
N LEU A 117 -6.38 8.84 -7.08
CA LEU A 117 -5.12 9.44 -6.64
C LEU A 117 -4.17 9.66 -7.82
N MET A 118 -4.01 8.66 -8.69
CA MET A 118 -3.11 8.68 -9.85
C MET A 118 -3.82 9.20 -11.12
N ASN A 119 -4.42 10.39 -11.03
CA ASN A 119 -5.02 11.08 -12.18
C ASN A 119 -4.02 12.01 -12.88
N ALA A 120 -4.37 12.44 -14.10
CA ALA A 120 -3.52 13.30 -14.93
C ALA A 120 -3.13 14.62 -14.25
N GLU A 121 -4.03 15.23 -13.48
CA GLU A 121 -3.75 16.49 -12.75
C GLU A 121 -2.62 16.28 -11.74
N ASN A 122 -2.77 15.31 -10.83
CA ASN A 122 -1.77 14.98 -9.82
C ASN A 122 -0.45 14.53 -10.46
N MET A 123 -0.51 13.65 -11.46
CA MET A 123 0.67 13.12 -12.15
C MET A 123 1.40 14.17 -13.00
N SER A 124 0.77 15.31 -13.32
CA SER A 124 1.43 16.43 -14.00
C SER A 124 2.20 17.34 -13.03
N ARG A 125 1.71 17.45 -11.79
CA ARG A 125 2.18 18.43 -10.80
C ARG A 125 3.23 17.88 -9.85
N TYR A 126 3.10 16.62 -9.44
CA TYR A 126 3.90 16.03 -8.37
C TYR A 126 4.90 15.00 -8.90
N ASP A 127 5.92 14.71 -8.09
CA ASP A 127 6.88 13.62 -8.29
C ASP A 127 6.71 12.50 -7.26
N VAL A 128 6.09 12.78 -6.12
CA VAL A 128 5.73 11.78 -5.11
C VAL A 128 4.26 11.94 -4.79
N ILE A 129 3.52 10.84 -4.83
CA ILE A 129 2.10 10.79 -4.51
C ILE A 129 1.87 9.63 -3.54
N THR A 130 1.41 9.91 -2.32
CA THR A 130 1.17 8.92 -1.26
C THR A 130 -0.27 8.99 -0.77
N SER A 131 -0.82 7.83 -0.37
CA SER A 131 -2.21 7.67 0.02
C SER A 131 -2.53 8.04 1.47
N HIS A 132 -1.54 8.46 2.25
CA HIS A 132 -1.73 9.01 3.60
C HIS A 132 -1.39 10.50 3.64
N ALA A 133 -2.15 11.26 4.43
CA ALA A 133 -1.85 12.65 4.69
C ALA A 133 -0.66 12.78 5.66
N ASP A 134 -0.57 11.97 6.70
CA ASP A 134 0.43 12.18 7.74
C ASP A 134 1.83 11.69 7.36
N ARG A 135 1.96 10.69 6.47
CA ARG A 135 3.22 9.99 6.15
C ARG A 135 3.24 9.35 4.75
N ILE A 136 4.39 8.83 4.34
CA ILE A 136 4.51 7.88 3.23
C ILE A 136 3.78 6.59 3.61
N ALA A 137 2.80 6.21 2.80
CA ALA A 137 1.98 5.04 3.00
C ALA A 137 2.67 3.79 2.47
N GLY A 138 2.89 2.80 3.34
CA GLY A 138 3.53 1.54 2.96
C GLY A 138 2.73 0.72 1.93
N HIS A 139 1.40 0.86 1.91
CA HIS A 139 0.49 0.08 1.06
C HIS A 139 0.27 0.70 -0.32
N PHE A 140 0.46 2.01 -0.48
CA PHE A 140 0.48 2.66 -1.79
C PHE A 140 1.23 4.01 -1.77
N THR A 141 2.39 4.03 -2.42
CA THR A 141 3.08 5.28 -2.76
C THR A 141 3.64 5.16 -4.17
N ALA A 142 3.47 6.20 -4.99
CA ALA A 142 4.00 6.27 -6.34
C ALA A 142 5.01 7.42 -6.45
N ILE A 143 6.15 7.14 -7.10
CA ILE A 143 7.27 8.07 -7.26
C ILE A 143 7.65 8.13 -8.73
N ARG A 144 7.84 9.34 -9.25
CA ARG A 144 8.26 9.55 -10.64
C ARG A 144 9.67 9.01 -10.82
N THR A 145 9.83 8.08 -11.75
CA THR A 145 11.07 7.33 -11.97
C THR A 145 12.31 8.22 -12.11
N LYS A 146 12.21 9.31 -12.88
CA LYS A 146 13.32 10.22 -13.18
C LYS A 146 13.45 11.39 -12.18
N SER A 147 12.77 11.34 -11.04
CA SER A 147 12.90 12.37 -9.99
C SER A 147 14.02 12.01 -9.01
N HIS A 148 14.52 13.01 -8.28
CA HIS A 148 15.51 12.79 -7.23
C HIS A 148 14.95 11.96 -6.05
N TYR A 149 13.62 11.91 -5.90
CA TYR A 149 12.94 11.13 -4.85
C TYR A 149 13.16 9.61 -4.99
N THR A 150 13.44 9.13 -6.20
CA THR A 150 13.77 7.72 -6.48
C THR A 150 14.98 7.23 -5.70
N ASP A 151 15.99 8.09 -5.51
CA ASP A 151 17.25 7.75 -4.83
C ASP A 151 17.39 8.46 -3.47
N LEU A 152 16.40 9.27 -3.07
CA LEU A 152 16.50 10.19 -1.93
C LEU A 152 16.80 9.50 -0.59
N MET A 153 16.34 8.25 -0.41
CA MET A 153 16.62 7.50 0.81
C MET A 153 18.12 7.20 1.00
N LEU A 154 18.93 7.23 -0.07
CA LEU A 154 20.39 7.10 0.02
C LEU A 154 21.06 8.28 0.74
N CYS A 155 20.39 9.43 0.85
CA CYS A 155 20.89 10.59 1.58
C CYS A 155 20.75 10.46 3.11
N CYS A 156 20.05 9.43 3.60
CA CYS A 156 19.91 9.18 5.03
C CYS A 156 21.21 8.54 5.58
N GLU A 157 22.02 9.27 6.35
CA GLU A 157 23.38 8.87 6.74
C GLU A 157 23.51 7.42 7.26
N ASN A 158 22.52 6.93 8.01
CA ASN A 158 22.55 5.61 8.65
C ASN A 158 21.76 4.53 7.90
N TRP A 159 21.31 4.77 6.66
CA TRP A 159 20.42 3.85 5.95
C TRP A 159 20.96 2.42 5.83
N LYS A 160 22.27 2.26 5.56
CA LYS A 160 22.90 0.93 5.49
C LYS A 160 22.77 0.17 6.80
N SER A 161 23.07 0.83 7.91
CA SER A 161 22.94 0.24 9.25
C SER A 161 21.49 -0.17 9.54
N LEU A 162 20.51 0.66 9.15
CA LEU A 162 19.09 0.33 9.31
C LEU A 162 18.69 -0.92 8.52
N MET A 163 19.20 -1.07 7.29
CA MET A 163 18.90 -2.21 6.43
C MET A 163 19.55 -3.52 6.88
N GLN A 164 20.72 -3.45 7.52
CA GLN A 164 21.46 -4.62 7.99
C GLN A 164 20.99 -5.16 9.35
N LYS A 165 20.06 -4.49 10.02
CA LYS A 165 19.42 -4.99 11.24
C LYS A 165 18.30 -5.97 10.90
N ASP A 166 18.17 -7.02 11.68
CA ASP A 166 17.10 -8.03 11.51
C ASP A 166 15.70 -7.48 11.85
N GLU A 167 15.63 -6.54 12.79
CA GLU A 167 14.38 -5.91 13.20
C GLU A 167 13.80 -5.02 12.10
N THR A 168 12.47 -5.03 11.96
CA THR A 168 11.74 -4.05 11.14
C THR A 168 11.62 -2.72 11.90
N LEU A 169 12.13 -1.64 11.31
CA LEU A 169 12.28 -0.33 11.96
C LEU A 169 11.33 0.74 11.42
N GLY A 170 10.47 0.38 10.44
CA GLY A 170 9.54 1.32 9.80
C GLY A 170 10.28 2.30 8.91
N VAL A 171 11.26 1.81 8.16
CA VAL A 171 12.07 2.62 7.23
C VAL A 171 11.20 3.15 6.09
N ASP A 172 10.27 2.34 5.61
CA ASP A 172 9.34 2.65 4.52
C ASP A 172 8.38 3.79 4.83
N GLU A 173 7.84 3.84 6.05
CA GLU A 173 6.91 4.90 6.43
C GLU A 173 7.60 6.05 7.15
N ARG A 174 8.30 5.79 8.26
CA ARG A 174 8.81 6.86 9.14
C ARG A 174 10.03 7.54 8.54
N TYR A 175 11.11 6.79 8.35
CA TYR A 175 12.37 7.38 7.88
C TYR A 175 12.23 7.97 6.47
N PHE A 176 11.46 7.30 5.61
CA PHE A 176 11.22 7.82 4.28
C PHE A 176 10.38 9.11 4.29
N SER A 177 9.38 9.23 5.16
CA SER A 177 8.65 10.50 5.35
C SER A 177 9.55 11.63 5.81
N GLU A 178 10.50 11.35 6.71
CA GLU A 178 11.44 12.35 7.23
C GLU A 178 12.34 12.91 6.13
N VAL A 179 12.76 12.10 5.15
CA VAL A 179 13.58 12.57 4.02
C VAL A 179 12.75 13.21 2.91
N VAL A 180 11.56 12.67 2.61
CA VAL A 180 10.69 13.19 1.54
C VAL A 180 10.07 14.55 1.92
N ASN A 181 9.71 14.72 3.20
CA ASN A 181 9.14 15.95 3.73
C ASN A 181 10.08 16.54 4.80
N PRO A 182 10.91 17.55 4.45
CA PRO A 182 11.81 18.20 5.40
C PRO A 182 11.11 18.80 6.63
N CYS A 183 9.82 19.14 6.51
CA CYS A 183 9.02 19.68 7.61
C CYS A 183 8.38 18.58 8.48
N TYR A 184 8.47 17.30 8.11
CA TYR A 184 7.78 16.20 8.78
C TYR A 184 8.00 16.16 10.29
N LYS A 185 9.25 16.33 10.75
CA LYS A 185 9.59 16.33 12.19
C LYS A 185 8.95 17.49 12.93
N VAL A 186 8.97 18.69 12.32
CA VAL A 186 8.38 19.91 12.89
C VAL A 186 6.87 19.78 12.94
N ILE A 187 6.23 19.32 11.86
CA ILE A 187 4.78 19.10 11.81
C ILE A 187 4.37 18.05 12.85
N SER A 188 5.07 16.91 12.91
CA SER A 188 4.84 15.86 13.90
C SER A 188 4.97 16.37 15.34
N PHE A 189 5.97 17.22 15.60
CA PHE A 189 6.17 17.84 16.90
C PHE A 189 5.00 18.77 17.24
N MET A 190 4.64 19.67 16.33
CA MET A 190 3.53 20.61 16.49
C MET A 190 2.20 19.88 16.71
N TYR A 191 1.94 18.84 15.92
CA TYR A 191 0.76 18.02 16.05
C TYR A 191 0.67 17.36 17.44
N ARG A 192 1.72 16.66 17.87
CA ARG A 192 1.73 15.92 19.15
C ARG A 192 1.67 16.79 20.41
N HIS A 193 2.23 18.00 20.37
CA HIS A 193 2.38 18.82 21.57
C HIS A 193 1.39 19.99 21.64
N PHE A 194 0.73 20.33 20.52
CA PHE A 194 -0.24 21.42 20.49
C PHE A 194 -1.56 20.94 19.91
N PHE A 195 -1.59 20.54 18.63
CA PHE A 195 -2.88 20.36 17.95
C PHE A 195 -3.66 19.13 18.41
N SER A 196 -3.00 18.05 18.82
CA SER A 196 -3.67 16.81 19.26
C SER A 196 -4.56 17.01 20.49
N TYR A 197 -4.34 18.07 21.28
CA TYR A 197 -5.19 18.41 22.42
C TYR A 197 -6.47 19.15 22.03
N PHE A 198 -6.51 19.76 20.84
CA PHE A 198 -7.60 20.63 20.40
C PHE A 198 -8.37 20.10 19.19
N THR A 199 -7.75 19.20 18.41
CA THR A 199 -8.40 18.62 17.23
C THR A 199 -9.07 17.30 17.56
N HIS A 200 -10.33 17.16 17.12
CA HIS A 200 -11.03 15.88 17.08
C HIS A 200 -10.83 15.18 15.74
N ASP A 201 -10.12 15.82 14.79
CA ASP A 201 -9.86 15.30 13.45
C ASP A 201 -8.37 15.42 13.09
N PRO A 202 -7.59 14.36 13.34
CA PRO A 202 -6.17 14.31 13.00
C PRO A 202 -5.88 14.62 11.52
N VAL A 203 -6.63 14.02 10.60
CA VAL A 203 -6.35 14.10 9.16
C VAL A 203 -6.55 15.51 8.65
N LYS A 204 -7.62 16.19 9.07
CA LYS A 204 -7.85 17.59 8.74
C LYS A 204 -6.67 18.46 9.19
N THR A 205 -6.22 18.29 10.44
CA THR A 205 -5.09 19.05 10.97
C THR A 205 -3.80 18.78 10.19
N TRP A 206 -3.53 17.53 9.83
CA TRP A 206 -2.38 17.20 8.98
C TRP A 206 -2.46 17.86 7.61
N ASN A 207 -3.63 17.83 6.95
CA ASN A 207 -3.84 18.49 5.67
C ASN A 207 -3.60 20.01 5.76
N GLU A 208 -4.09 20.66 6.81
CA GLU A 208 -3.87 22.08 7.05
C GLU A 208 -2.38 22.41 7.26
N LEU A 209 -1.70 21.67 8.14
CA LEU A 209 -0.26 21.86 8.39
C LEU A 209 0.58 21.62 7.13
N GLN A 210 0.16 20.66 6.30
CA GLN A 210 0.79 20.42 5.02
C GLN A 210 0.52 21.49 3.98
N SER A 211 -0.68 22.07 3.95
CA SER A 211 -0.96 23.22 3.08
C SER A 211 -0.05 24.42 3.40
N ILE A 212 0.25 24.64 4.68
CA ILE A 212 1.13 25.71 5.16
C ILE A 212 2.59 25.43 4.82
N THR A 213 3.00 24.17 4.94
CA THR A 213 4.39 23.74 4.72
C THR A 213 4.71 23.35 3.28
N GLY A 214 3.69 23.22 2.43
CA GLY A 214 3.81 22.72 1.06
C GLY A 214 4.79 23.49 0.18
N ARG A 215 5.06 24.77 0.50
CA ARG A 215 6.10 25.56 -0.20
C ARG A 215 7.52 24.96 -0.08
N TRP A 216 7.78 24.14 0.93
CA TRP A 216 9.07 23.48 1.17
C TRP A 216 9.15 22.05 0.62
N HIS A 217 8.04 21.50 0.09
CA HIS A 217 7.97 20.17 -0.53
C HIS A 217 6.99 20.14 -1.72
N GLN A 218 7.05 21.16 -2.58
CA GLN A 218 6.03 21.45 -3.60
C GLN A 218 5.74 20.32 -4.60
N ARG A 219 6.67 19.36 -4.76
CA ARG A 219 6.54 18.23 -5.67
C ARG A 219 6.08 16.94 -4.98
N VAL A 220 5.64 17.03 -3.72
CA VAL A 220 5.10 15.90 -2.95
C VAL A 220 3.62 16.13 -2.66
N LEU A 221 2.80 15.13 -2.95
CA LEU A 221 1.38 15.09 -2.58
C LEU A 221 1.16 14.02 -1.52
N PHE A 222 0.89 14.47 -0.31
CA PHE A 222 0.28 13.66 0.74
C PHE A 222 -1.22 13.88 0.69
N LYS A 223 -1.98 12.84 0.37
CA LYS A 223 -3.44 12.94 0.28
C LYS A 223 -4.06 11.71 0.91
N GLU A 224 -4.80 11.92 1.99
CA GLU A 224 -5.50 10.84 2.67
C GLU A 224 -6.49 10.17 1.72
N MET A 225 -6.28 8.88 1.50
CA MET A 225 -7.19 7.93 0.89
C MET A 225 -7.48 6.90 1.97
N TYR A 226 -8.41 7.25 2.86
CA TYR A 226 -8.56 6.53 4.13
C TYR A 226 -8.55 5.01 3.94
N THR A 227 -7.64 4.38 4.68
CA THR A 227 -7.62 2.93 4.86
C THR A 227 -8.95 2.44 5.43
N SER A 228 -9.21 1.13 5.34
CA SER A 228 -10.41 0.55 5.94
C SER A 228 -10.49 0.92 7.43
N PRO A 229 -11.57 1.58 7.88
CA PRO A 229 -11.79 1.84 9.29
C PRO A 229 -11.84 0.54 10.07
N VAL A 230 -11.50 0.61 11.36
CA VAL A 230 -11.67 -0.51 12.28
C VAL A 230 -13.14 -0.95 12.28
N PRO A 231 -13.46 -2.23 12.03
CA PRO A 231 -14.82 -2.73 12.11
C PRO A 231 -15.43 -2.48 13.50
N LYS A 232 -16.52 -1.72 13.55
CA LYS A 232 -17.23 -1.37 14.79
C LYS A 232 -18.03 -2.53 15.37
N SER A 233 -18.48 -3.45 14.50
CA SER A 233 -19.24 -4.64 14.88
C SER A 233 -18.94 -5.80 13.92
N GLN A 234 -19.37 -7.00 14.29
CA GLN A 234 -19.18 -8.21 13.47
C GLN A 234 -20.04 -8.21 12.19
N ASP A 235 -21.17 -7.52 12.22
CA ASP A 235 -22.11 -7.44 11.10
C ASP A 235 -21.76 -6.34 10.10
N GLN A 236 -20.84 -5.44 10.47
CA GLN A 236 -20.41 -4.36 9.60
C GLN A 236 -19.72 -4.94 8.35
N ALA A 237 -20.27 -4.62 7.18
CA ALA A 237 -19.91 -5.24 5.93
C ALA A 237 -19.45 -4.22 4.87
N TRP A 238 -18.30 -4.51 4.27
CA TRP A 238 -17.83 -3.88 3.05
C TRP A 238 -18.22 -4.76 1.86
N TYR A 239 -18.65 -4.12 0.78
CA TYR A 239 -18.96 -4.80 -0.46
C TYR A 239 -17.96 -4.40 -1.52
N TYR A 240 -17.31 -5.38 -2.13
CA TYR A 240 -16.54 -5.20 -3.34
C TYR A 240 -17.33 -5.74 -4.53
N TYR A 241 -17.39 -4.99 -5.62
CA TYR A 241 -18.08 -5.37 -6.85
C TYR A 241 -17.03 -5.65 -7.95
N PRO A 242 -16.63 -6.91 -8.15
CA PRO A 242 -15.56 -7.31 -9.07
C PRO A 242 -15.70 -6.75 -10.49
N ALA A 243 -16.92 -6.65 -11.01
CA ALA A 243 -17.16 -6.18 -12.38
C ALA A 243 -16.83 -4.69 -12.57
N THR A 244 -16.93 -3.87 -11.52
CA THR A 244 -16.77 -2.41 -11.58
C THR A 244 -15.60 -1.89 -10.74
N SER A 245 -14.90 -2.78 -10.03
CA SER A 245 -13.92 -2.44 -9.00
C SER A 245 -14.45 -1.48 -7.94
N LYS A 246 -15.78 -1.43 -7.75
CA LYS A 246 -16.39 -0.52 -6.78
C LYS A 246 -16.30 -1.13 -5.40
N ILE A 247 -15.78 -0.36 -4.45
CA ILE A 247 -15.84 -0.68 -3.03
C ILE A 247 -16.96 0.18 -2.42
N VAL A 248 -17.87 -0.46 -1.70
CA VAL A 248 -18.95 0.18 -0.96
C VAL A 248 -18.73 -0.12 0.52
N PRO A 249 -18.24 0.86 1.28
CA PRO A 249 -18.14 0.72 2.72
C PRO A 249 -19.53 0.80 3.38
N PRO A 250 -19.65 0.32 4.63
CA PRO A 250 -20.83 0.55 5.45
C PRO A 250 -21.09 2.05 5.64
N SER A 251 -22.37 2.43 5.77
CA SER A 251 -22.79 3.85 5.86
C SER A 251 -22.19 4.60 7.05
N ASP A 252 -21.84 3.88 8.11
CA ASP A 252 -21.28 4.40 9.35
C ASP A 252 -19.74 4.27 9.42
N ALA A 253 -19.10 3.65 8.43
CA ALA A 253 -17.66 3.36 8.45
C ALA A 253 -16.81 4.63 8.55
N TYR A 254 -17.21 5.68 7.84
CA TYR A 254 -16.51 6.97 7.80
C TYR A 254 -17.29 8.10 8.48
N GLN A 255 -18.24 7.78 9.36
CA GLN A 255 -18.94 8.80 10.16
C GLN A 255 -17.96 9.49 11.10
N GLY A 256 -17.98 10.83 11.09
CA GLY A 256 -17.08 11.67 11.90
C GLY A 256 -15.69 11.88 11.27
N ILE A 257 -15.46 11.38 10.06
CA ILE A 257 -14.19 11.54 9.33
C ILE A 257 -14.29 12.71 8.33
N TYR A 258 -13.27 13.59 8.31
CA TYR A 258 -13.20 14.72 7.39
C TYR A 258 -13.12 14.32 5.92
N ASN A 259 -13.96 14.97 5.09
CA ASN A 259 -14.02 14.87 3.63
C ASN A 259 -14.43 13.50 3.04
N ASN A 260 -15.45 12.89 3.65
CA ASN A 260 -16.06 11.57 3.36
C ASN A 260 -16.45 11.19 1.91
N LYS A 261 -16.31 12.06 0.90
CA LYS A 261 -16.93 11.85 -0.43
C LYS A 261 -16.17 10.86 -1.31
N SER A 262 -14.89 10.59 -1.04
CA SER A 262 -14.02 9.68 -1.81
C SER A 262 -13.52 8.44 -1.04
N ASP A 263 -13.87 8.32 0.24
CA ASP A 263 -13.14 7.45 1.17
C ASP A 263 -13.49 5.97 0.98
N GLY A 264 -12.48 5.11 1.13
CA GLY A 264 -12.61 3.65 0.94
C GLY A 264 -12.85 3.20 -0.50
N LYS A 265 -12.77 4.10 -1.49
CA LYS A 265 -12.97 3.75 -2.92
C LYS A 265 -11.69 3.41 -3.65
N MET A 266 -10.53 3.87 -3.16
CA MET A 266 -9.24 3.61 -3.80
C MET A 266 -8.76 2.19 -3.55
N TYR A 267 -8.83 1.75 -2.30
CA TYR A 267 -8.55 0.38 -1.87
C TYR A 267 -9.25 0.09 -0.54
N LEU A 268 -9.37 -1.19 -0.23
CA LEU A 268 -9.78 -1.71 1.07
C LEU A 268 -8.58 -2.44 1.68
N HIS A 269 -8.11 -2.00 2.85
CA HIS A 269 -7.00 -2.60 3.57
C HIS A 269 -7.47 -3.59 4.63
N PHE A 270 -6.82 -4.75 4.70
CA PHE A 270 -7.21 -5.85 5.58
C PHE A 270 -6.54 -5.82 6.95
N LEU A 271 -5.73 -4.81 7.26
CA LEU A 271 -4.99 -4.71 8.52
C LEU A 271 -5.86 -5.00 9.75
N PHE A 272 -7.01 -4.33 9.89
CA PHE A 272 -7.88 -4.48 11.06
C PHE A 272 -8.85 -5.67 10.98
N PHE A 273 -8.82 -6.43 9.90
CA PHE A 273 -9.51 -7.72 9.81
C PHE A 273 -8.60 -8.86 10.26
N LYS A 274 -7.28 -8.66 10.27
CA LYS A 274 -6.30 -9.61 10.78
C LYS A 274 -6.07 -9.40 12.27
N LYS A 275 -5.62 -10.44 12.97
CA LYS A 275 -5.07 -10.27 14.32
C LYS A 275 -3.77 -9.47 14.23
N THR A 276 -3.71 -8.32 14.89
CA THR A 276 -2.51 -7.46 14.89
C THR A 276 -2.12 -7.07 16.31
N LYS A 277 -0.88 -6.61 16.49
CA LYS A 277 -0.41 -6.05 17.76
C LYS A 277 -0.92 -4.62 18.03
N TYR A 278 -1.56 -4.00 17.03
CA TYR A 278 -1.92 -2.58 17.07
C TYR A 278 -3.35 -2.34 17.55
N LEU A 279 -4.17 -3.38 17.57
CA LEU A 279 -5.57 -3.31 17.97
C LEU A 279 -5.93 -4.57 18.77
N ASP A 280 -6.30 -4.38 20.03
CA ASP A 280 -6.89 -5.43 20.84
C ASP A 280 -8.40 -5.46 20.59
N THR A 281 -8.87 -6.53 19.94
CA THR A 281 -10.28 -6.69 19.57
C THR A 281 -10.61 -8.16 19.33
N ASP A 282 -11.86 -8.53 19.58
CA ASP A 282 -12.41 -9.82 19.17
C ASP A 282 -12.89 -9.85 17.71
N ASN A 283 -12.90 -8.71 17.04
CA ASN A 283 -13.37 -8.54 15.67
C ASN A 283 -12.23 -8.75 14.66
N TYR A 284 -11.76 -9.99 14.53
CA TYR A 284 -10.77 -10.40 13.53
C TYR A 284 -11.10 -11.76 12.93
N TRP A 285 -10.54 -12.02 11.75
CA TRP A 285 -10.69 -13.27 11.02
C TRP A 285 -10.09 -14.46 11.75
N ARG A 286 -10.91 -15.50 11.93
CA ARG A 286 -10.53 -16.80 12.50
C ARG A 286 -10.36 -17.83 11.38
N PRO A 287 -9.71 -18.98 11.63
CA PRO A 287 -9.60 -20.04 10.63
C PRO A 287 -10.96 -20.36 9.97
N GLY A 288 -11.00 -20.42 8.64
CA GLY A 288 -12.24 -20.61 7.88
C GLY A 288 -13.02 -19.32 7.54
N PHE A 289 -12.44 -18.14 7.81
CA PHE A 289 -13.06 -16.87 7.41
C PHE A 289 -13.21 -16.74 5.88
N TYR A 290 -12.26 -17.27 5.10
CA TYR A 290 -12.31 -17.19 3.65
C TYR A 290 -13.20 -18.30 3.10
N LYS A 291 -14.38 -17.92 2.60
CA LYS A 291 -15.41 -18.87 2.12
C LYS A 291 -15.55 -18.91 0.60
N ILE A 292 -14.73 -18.15 -0.13
CA ILE A 292 -14.76 -18.15 -1.59
C ILE A 292 -14.01 -19.39 -2.08
N PRO A 293 -14.60 -20.23 -2.96
CA PRO A 293 -13.90 -21.36 -3.56
C PRO A 293 -12.63 -20.93 -4.30
N SER A 294 -11.57 -21.73 -4.24
CA SER A 294 -10.28 -21.41 -4.87
C SER A 294 -10.37 -21.28 -6.40
N ASP A 295 -11.31 -21.99 -7.02
CA ASP A 295 -11.58 -22.02 -8.46
C ASP A 295 -12.61 -20.98 -8.93
N TYR A 296 -13.08 -20.11 -8.02
CA TYR A 296 -14.07 -19.08 -8.34
C TYR A 296 -13.53 -18.07 -9.36
N ASP A 297 -14.20 -17.96 -10.52
CA ASP A 297 -13.82 -17.01 -11.57
C ASP A 297 -14.53 -15.66 -11.42
N PHE A 298 -13.84 -14.70 -10.80
CA PHE A 298 -14.30 -13.32 -10.66
C PHE A 298 -14.57 -12.60 -11.99
N THR A 299 -14.05 -13.09 -13.14
CA THR A 299 -14.25 -12.43 -14.44
C THR A 299 -15.63 -12.65 -15.05
N GLN A 300 -16.34 -13.70 -14.63
CA GLN A 300 -17.62 -14.11 -15.24
C GLN A 300 -18.84 -13.81 -14.35
N SER A 301 -18.61 -13.48 -13.08
CA SER A 301 -19.68 -13.28 -12.11
C SER A 301 -20.11 -11.82 -11.98
N LYS A 302 -21.41 -11.60 -11.79
CA LYS A 302 -21.98 -10.31 -11.37
C LYS A 302 -22.05 -10.19 -9.85
N ASP A 303 -21.73 -11.25 -9.11
CA ASP A 303 -21.86 -11.29 -7.66
C ASP A 303 -20.95 -10.27 -6.98
N SER A 304 -21.36 -9.85 -5.79
CA SER A 304 -20.53 -9.01 -4.92
C SER A 304 -19.74 -9.88 -3.94
N VAL A 305 -18.58 -9.39 -3.50
CA VAL A 305 -17.83 -9.96 -2.39
C VAL A 305 -18.19 -9.19 -1.12
N LYS A 306 -18.75 -9.89 -0.14
CA LYS A 306 -19.05 -9.35 1.18
C LYS A 306 -17.88 -9.62 2.11
N ILE A 307 -17.40 -8.58 2.78
CA ILE A 307 -16.24 -8.62 3.66
C ILE A 307 -16.67 -8.09 5.02
N THR A 308 -16.62 -8.94 6.03
CA THR A 308 -16.88 -8.60 7.44
C THR A 308 -15.70 -9.02 8.31
N SER A 309 -15.70 -8.69 9.60
CA SER A 309 -14.68 -9.20 10.53
C SER A 309 -14.78 -10.71 10.77
N GLN A 310 -15.86 -11.36 10.34
CA GLN A 310 -16.06 -12.81 10.47
C GLN A 310 -15.66 -13.59 9.21
N ALA A 311 -15.91 -13.03 8.02
CA ALA A 311 -15.72 -13.76 6.78
C ALA A 311 -15.48 -12.88 5.55
N ILE A 312 -14.89 -13.51 4.52
CA ILE A 312 -14.95 -13.06 3.12
C ILE A 312 -15.77 -14.09 2.35
N GLU A 313 -16.90 -13.67 1.78
CA GLU A 313 -17.84 -14.58 1.12
C GLU A 313 -18.50 -13.95 -0.11
N ILE A 314 -18.90 -14.79 -1.07
CA ILE A 314 -19.68 -14.34 -2.22
C ILE A 314 -21.11 -14.05 -1.78
N LYS A 315 -21.60 -12.87 -2.11
CA LYS A 315 -23.02 -12.50 -2.02
C LYS A 315 -23.59 -12.43 -3.43
N LYS A 316 -24.36 -13.46 -3.77
CA LYS A 316 -25.12 -13.54 -5.02
C LYS A 316 -26.10 -12.37 -5.10
N LEU A 317 -26.13 -11.72 -6.27
CA LEU A 317 -27.05 -10.63 -6.55
C LEU A 317 -28.46 -11.14 -6.89
#